data_AF-A0AAQ2JGI3-F1
#
_entry.id   AF-A0AAQ2JGI3-F1
#
_cell.length_a   1.000
_cell.length_b   1.000
_cell.length_c   1.000
_cell.angle_alpha   90.00
_cell.angle_beta   90.00
_cell.angle_gamma   90.00
#
_symmetry.space_group_name_H-M   'P 1'
#
loop_
_entity.id
_entity.type
_entity.pdbx_description
1 polymer ?
#
loop_
_entity_poly.entity_id
_entity_poly.type
_entity_poly.pdbx_seq_one_letter_code
_entity_poly.pdbx_strand_id
1 'polypeptide(L)'
;MTIAERRARERQERENPWRPIGEAKADGMICELRMSNLTELGFQRYFFHGGIWYRIDPPKRMHARYDGLVEYRPTGITLSKHRRENAVWLAEEGGAYEYRGGEYLPKPKPYKSYWRAPDEKGDQ
;
A
#
# COMPACT_ATOMS: atom_id res chain seq x y z
N MET A 1 12.24 -0.07 28.17
CA MET A 1 11.02 -0.88 28.04
C MET A 1 10.75 -1.55 29.38
N THR A 2 9.67 -1.17 30.04
CA THR A 2 9.26 -1.72 31.34
C THR A 2 8.46 -3.01 31.16
N ILE A 3 8.35 -3.83 32.22
CA ILE A 3 7.55 -5.07 32.21
C ILE A 3 6.07 -4.78 31.89
N ALA A 4 5.58 -3.61 32.29
CA ALA A 4 4.22 -3.17 31.99
C ALA A 4 4.02 -2.91 30.48
N GLU A 5 4.95 -2.24 29.82
CA GLU A 5 4.93 -2.02 28.37
C GLU A 5 5.01 -3.35 27.59
N ARG A 6 5.80 -4.31 28.07
CA ARG A 6 5.90 -5.66 27.48
C ARG A 6 4.56 -6.41 27.54
N ARG A 7 3.93 -6.42 28.72
CA ARG A 7 2.61 -7.06 28.93
C ARG A 7 1.47 -6.36 28.19
N ALA A 8 1.57 -5.04 27.97
CA ALA A 8 0.60 -4.29 27.18
C ALA A 8 0.71 -4.64 25.68
N ARG A 9 1.94 -4.78 25.17
CA ARG A 9 2.18 -5.22 23.79
C ARG A 9 1.71 -6.66 23.56
N GLU A 10 2.01 -7.57 24.49
CA GLU A 10 1.54 -8.96 24.43
C GLU A 10 0.00 -9.06 24.46
N ARG A 11 -0.68 -8.19 25.21
CA ARG A 11 -2.16 -8.12 25.20
C ARG A 11 -2.70 -7.62 23.86
N GLN A 12 -2.13 -6.55 23.30
CA GLN A 12 -2.54 -6.05 21.99
C GLN A 12 -2.32 -7.07 20.87
N GLU A 13 -1.20 -7.80 20.91
CA GLU A 13 -0.94 -8.86 19.93
C GLU A 13 -1.91 -10.04 20.05
N ARG A 14 -2.36 -10.34 21.27
CA ARG A 14 -3.37 -11.37 21.52
C ARG A 14 -4.79 -10.95 21.07
N GLU A 15 -5.12 -9.67 21.20
CA GLU A 15 -6.43 -9.14 20.80
C GLU A 15 -6.58 -8.97 19.28
N ASN A 16 -5.48 -8.68 18.56
CA ASN A 16 -5.47 -8.54 17.11
C ASN A 16 -4.49 -9.53 16.45
N PRO A 17 -4.84 -10.82 16.35
CA PRO A 17 -4.00 -11.80 15.70
C PRO A 17 -3.86 -11.51 14.20
N TRP A 18 -2.71 -11.89 13.66
CA TRP A 18 -2.49 -11.96 12.21
C TRP A 18 -3.42 -13.00 11.60
N ARG A 19 -4.03 -12.65 10.47
CA ARG A 19 -4.97 -13.49 9.73
C ARG A 19 -4.41 -13.83 8.35
N PRO A 20 -4.75 -15.00 7.78
CA PRO A 20 -4.27 -15.37 6.45
C PRO A 20 -4.84 -14.43 5.38
N ILE A 21 -4.03 -14.05 4.39
CA ILE A 21 -4.40 -13.05 3.35
C ILE A 21 -5.71 -13.37 2.60
N GLY A 22 -6.06 -14.66 2.48
CA GLY A 22 -7.26 -15.13 1.78
C GLY A 22 -8.58 -14.87 2.53
N GLU A 23 -8.54 -14.56 3.83
CA GLU A 23 -9.73 -14.23 4.62
C GLU A 23 -10.11 -12.74 4.58
N ALA A 24 -9.33 -11.93 3.86
CA ALA A 24 -9.53 -10.50 3.80
C ALA A 24 -10.87 -10.14 3.13
N LYS A 25 -11.58 -9.19 3.76
CA LYS A 25 -12.85 -8.66 3.26
C LYS A 25 -12.62 -7.32 2.58
N ALA A 26 -13.35 -7.07 1.49
CA ALA A 26 -13.24 -5.83 0.73
C ALA A 26 -14.05 -4.67 1.36
N ASP A 27 -13.93 -4.52 2.68
CA ASP A 27 -14.68 -3.52 3.46
C ASP A 27 -14.00 -2.13 3.47
N GLY A 28 -12.76 -2.04 2.98
CA GLY A 28 -11.96 -0.81 3.05
C GLY A 28 -11.38 -0.55 4.44
N MET A 29 -11.34 -1.57 5.31
CA MET A 29 -10.60 -1.51 6.56
C MET A 29 -9.11 -1.36 6.27
N ILE A 30 -8.46 -0.47 7.03
CA ILE A 30 -7.02 -0.32 7.00
C ILE A 30 -6.40 -1.55 7.66
N CYS A 31 -5.42 -2.12 6.98
CA CYS A 31 -4.69 -3.28 7.43
C CYS A 31 -3.19 -3.01 7.40
N GLU A 32 -2.48 -3.75 8.24
CA GLU A 32 -1.05 -3.98 8.13
C GLU A 32 -0.85 -5.31 7.40
N LEU A 33 0.20 -5.39 6.59
CA LEU A 33 0.52 -6.59 5.81
C LEU A 33 1.87 -7.14 6.22
N ARG A 34 1.97 -8.47 6.20
CA ARG A 34 3.21 -9.22 6.37
C ARG A 34 3.53 -9.98 5.09
N MET A 35 4.78 -9.83 4.64
CA MET A 35 5.29 -10.50 3.45
C MET A 35 6.07 -11.77 3.80
N SER A 36 6.24 -12.65 2.83
CA SER A 36 6.94 -13.94 2.97
C SER A 36 8.43 -13.79 3.29
N ASN A 37 9.03 -12.66 2.91
CA ASN A 37 10.40 -12.29 3.29
C ASN A 37 10.49 -11.77 4.74
N LEU A 38 9.43 -11.90 5.54
CA LEU A 38 9.32 -11.46 6.94
C LEU A 38 9.59 -9.97 7.16
N THR A 39 9.63 -9.16 6.09
CA THR A 39 9.70 -7.71 6.26
C THR A 39 8.34 -7.19 6.68
N GLU A 40 8.31 -6.61 7.87
CA GLU A 40 7.15 -5.88 8.36
C GLU A 40 7.07 -4.55 7.64
N LEU A 41 6.04 -4.36 6.84
CA LEU A 41 5.71 -3.05 6.28
C LEU A 41 4.96 -2.21 7.31
N GLY A 42 5.32 -2.30 8.59
CA GLY A 42 4.52 -1.83 9.74
C GLY A 42 4.19 -0.34 9.76
N PHE A 43 4.94 0.48 9.01
CA PHE A 43 4.62 1.90 8.81
C PHE A 43 3.60 2.14 7.70
N GLN A 44 3.54 1.25 6.72
CA GLN A 44 2.72 1.40 5.53
C GLN A 44 1.32 0.85 5.83
N ARG A 45 0.32 1.59 5.34
CA ARG A 45 -1.09 1.27 5.53
C ARG A 45 -1.66 0.69 4.25
N TYR A 46 -2.43 -0.37 4.38
CA TYR A 46 -3.01 -1.11 3.26
C TYR A 46 -4.51 -1.19 3.39
N PHE A 47 -5.20 -1.50 2.30
CA PHE A 47 -6.59 -1.90 2.34
C PHE A 47 -6.88 -2.89 1.22
N PHE A 48 -7.89 -3.73 1.42
CA PHE A 48 -8.34 -4.68 0.42
C PHE A 48 -9.60 -4.13 -0.28
N HIS A 49 -9.58 -4.12 -1.61
CA HIS A 49 -10.69 -3.64 -2.42
C HIS A 49 -10.74 -4.34 -3.78
N GLY A 50 -11.93 -4.70 -4.27
CA GLY A 50 -12.08 -5.30 -5.60
C GLY A 50 -11.28 -6.58 -5.84
N GLY A 51 -10.94 -7.33 -4.79
CA GLY A 51 -10.09 -8.53 -4.89
C GLY A 51 -8.58 -8.24 -4.94
N ILE A 52 -8.17 -6.98 -4.76
CA ILE A 52 -6.79 -6.52 -4.89
C ILE A 52 -6.38 -5.76 -3.62
N TRP A 53 -5.09 -5.85 -3.28
CA TRP A 53 -4.51 -5.08 -2.19
C TRP A 53 -3.95 -3.76 -2.68
N TYR A 54 -4.18 -2.70 -1.93
CA TYR A 54 -3.66 -1.38 -2.22
C TYR A 54 -2.88 -0.85 -1.03
N ARG A 55 -1.73 -0.24 -1.29
CA ARG A 55 -1.01 0.61 -0.34
C ARG A 55 -1.57 2.02 -0.42
N ILE A 56 -1.78 2.67 0.72
CA ILE A 56 -2.31 4.04 0.79
C ILE A 56 -1.21 5.05 0.46
N ASP A 57 -0.01 4.88 1.03
CA ASP A 57 1.09 5.83 0.86
C ASP A 57 2.46 5.12 0.74
N PRO A 58 3.19 5.29 -0.37
CA PRO A 58 2.69 5.80 -1.66
C PRO A 58 1.59 4.92 -2.25
N PRO A 59 0.56 5.48 -2.93
CA PRO A 59 -0.47 4.70 -3.61
C PRO A 59 0.14 3.67 -4.55
N LYS A 60 -0.10 2.38 -4.29
CA LYS A 60 0.45 1.29 -5.10
C LYS A 60 -0.49 0.09 -5.09
N ARG A 61 -0.72 -0.49 -6.27
CA ARG A 61 -1.37 -1.80 -6.40
C ARG A 61 -0.42 -2.93 -5.98
N MET A 62 -0.90 -3.85 -5.16
CA MET A 62 -0.16 -5.01 -4.70
C MET A 62 -0.87 -6.30 -5.09
N HIS A 63 -0.10 -7.27 -5.57
CA HIS A 63 -0.54 -8.60 -5.91
C HIS A 63 -0.07 -9.59 -4.86
N ALA A 64 -1.02 -10.31 -4.25
CA ALA A 64 -0.71 -11.29 -3.20
C ALA A 64 0.37 -12.32 -3.62
N ARG A 65 0.34 -12.75 -4.88
CA ARG A 65 1.30 -13.72 -5.42
C ARG A 65 2.68 -13.15 -5.73
N TYR A 66 2.75 -11.95 -6.33
CA TYR A 66 4.02 -11.37 -6.79
C TYR A 66 4.73 -10.58 -5.68
N ASP A 67 3.99 -9.87 -4.84
CA ASP A 67 4.53 -9.12 -3.70
C ASP A 67 4.67 -10.00 -2.44
N GLY A 68 4.32 -11.30 -2.51
CA GLY A 68 4.54 -12.26 -1.44
C GLY A 68 3.74 -11.96 -0.17
N LEU A 69 2.49 -11.50 -0.29
CA LEU A 69 1.63 -11.20 0.86
C LEU A 69 1.15 -12.50 1.52
N VAL A 70 1.36 -12.64 2.83
CA VAL A 70 1.05 -13.87 3.58
C VAL A 70 -0.06 -13.64 4.59
N GLU A 71 0.11 -12.62 5.43
CA GLU A 71 -0.80 -12.34 6.54
C GLU A 71 -1.21 -10.87 6.51
N TYR A 72 -2.40 -10.59 7.05
CA TYR A 72 -2.88 -9.25 7.28
C TYR A 72 -3.37 -9.09 8.72
N ARG A 73 -3.28 -7.87 9.23
CA ARG A 73 -3.82 -7.49 10.54
C ARG A 73 -4.73 -6.27 10.38
N PRO A 74 -6.03 -6.37 10.73
CA PRO A 74 -6.92 -5.22 10.72
C PRO A 74 -6.54 -4.23 11.84
N THR A 75 -6.57 -2.94 11.55
CA THR A 75 -6.34 -1.88 12.57
C THR A 75 -7.63 -1.39 13.22
N GLY A 76 -8.80 -1.84 12.72
CA GLY A 76 -10.12 -1.38 13.17
C GLY A 76 -10.53 -0.01 12.63
N ILE A 77 -9.68 0.65 11.84
CA ILE A 77 -9.97 1.95 11.23
C ILE A 77 -10.39 1.72 9.78
N THR A 78 -11.55 2.24 9.38
CA THR A 78 -12.03 2.17 7.99
C THR A 78 -11.72 3.45 7.23
N LEU A 79 -11.26 3.32 5.99
CA LEU A 79 -11.15 4.45 5.08
C LEU A 79 -12.54 4.97 4.70
N SER A 80 -12.66 6.30 4.59
CA SER A 80 -13.85 6.89 3.96
C SER A 80 -13.91 6.51 2.48
N LYS A 81 -15.13 6.35 1.95
CA LYS A 81 -15.36 5.95 0.55
C LYS A 81 -14.55 6.79 -0.45
N HIS A 82 -14.60 8.11 -0.30
CA HIS A 82 -13.86 9.06 -1.15
C HIS A 82 -12.34 8.86 -1.07
N ARG A 83 -11.77 8.65 0.13
CA ARG A 83 -10.32 8.41 0.29
C ARG A 83 -9.90 7.08 -0.34
N ARG A 84 -10.73 6.05 -0.19
CA ARG A 84 -10.50 4.74 -0.82
C ARG A 84 -10.50 4.86 -2.34
N GLU A 85 -11.52 5.49 -2.92
CA GLU A 85 -11.62 5.69 -4.38
C GLU A 85 -10.45 6.51 -4.93
N ASN A 86 -10.06 7.59 -4.24
CA ASN A 86 -8.88 8.37 -4.63
C ASN A 86 -7.58 7.55 -4.56
N ALA A 87 -7.40 6.73 -3.52
CA ALA A 87 -6.22 5.88 -3.40
C ALA A 87 -6.16 4.79 -4.49
N VAL A 88 -7.32 4.21 -4.85
CA VAL A 88 -7.42 3.27 -5.98
C VAL A 88 -7.08 3.97 -7.29
N TRP A 89 -7.71 5.13 -7.55
CA TRP A 89 -7.45 5.92 -8.75
C TRP A 89 -5.96 6.28 -8.87
N LEU A 90 -5.34 6.76 -7.80
CA LEU A 90 -3.90 7.06 -7.77
C LEU A 90 -3.03 5.80 -7.94
N ALA A 91 -3.44 4.64 -7.44
CA ALA A 91 -2.66 3.41 -7.58
C ALA A 91 -2.74 2.79 -8.98
N GLU A 92 -3.81 3.06 -9.74
CA GLU A 92 -4.07 2.47 -11.05
C GLU A 92 -3.79 3.45 -12.20
N GLU A 93 -4.37 4.64 -12.16
CA GLU A 93 -4.36 5.61 -13.26
C GLU A 93 -3.63 6.90 -12.90
N GLY A 94 -4.03 7.56 -11.82
CA GLY A 94 -3.58 8.90 -11.43
C GLY A 94 -2.15 9.00 -10.92
N GLY A 95 -1.56 7.90 -10.45
CA GLY A 95 -0.15 7.83 -10.06
C GLY A 95 0.76 7.53 -11.24
N ALA A 96 0.22 7.14 -12.38
CA ALA A 96 0.98 6.92 -13.59
C ALA A 96 1.31 8.22 -14.31
N TYR A 97 0.64 9.33 -14.03
CA TYR A 97 0.83 10.61 -14.72
C TYR A 97 1.13 11.77 -13.75
N GLU A 98 1.93 12.73 -14.19
CA GLU A 98 2.21 14.00 -13.52
C GLU A 98 1.83 15.12 -14.47
N TYR A 99 1.11 16.12 -13.96
CA TYR A 99 0.78 17.30 -14.74
C TYR A 99 1.98 18.24 -14.78
N ARG A 100 2.57 18.43 -15.97
CA ARG A 100 3.71 19.34 -16.19
C ARG A 100 3.44 20.21 -17.41
N GLY A 101 3.43 21.52 -17.22
CA GLY A 101 3.40 22.49 -18.33
C GLY A 101 2.15 22.45 -19.22
N GLY A 102 1.00 21.94 -18.74
CA GLY A 102 -0.22 21.82 -19.55
C GLY A 102 -0.52 20.41 -20.06
N GLU A 103 0.39 19.46 -19.88
CA GLU A 103 0.25 18.08 -20.36
C GLU A 103 0.35 17.07 -19.21
N TYR A 104 -0.36 15.94 -19.35
CA TYR A 104 -0.23 14.78 -18.46
C TYR A 104 0.88 13.86 -18.98
N LEU A 105 2.06 13.91 -18.35
CA LEU A 105 3.21 13.07 -18.70
C LEU A 105 3.27 11.84 -17.79
N PRO A 106 3.64 10.66 -18.30
CA PRO A 106 3.80 9.49 -17.43
C PRO A 106 4.91 9.73 -16.40
N LYS A 107 4.66 9.45 -15.12
CA LYS A 107 5.66 9.56 -14.06
C LYS A 107 6.85 8.66 -14.38
N PRO A 108 8.09 9.19 -14.35
CA PRO A 108 9.26 8.37 -14.53
C PRO A 108 9.31 7.32 -13.42
N LYS A 109 9.63 6.08 -13.79
CA LYS A 109 9.78 4.98 -12.84
C LYS A 109 10.82 5.38 -11.77
N PRO A 110 10.69 4.94 -10.51
CA PRO A 110 11.56 5.41 -9.42
C PRO A 110 13.06 5.22 -9.69
N TYR A 111 13.45 4.21 -10.46
CA TYR A 111 14.84 3.97 -10.85
C TYR A 111 15.34 4.80 -12.06
N LYS A 112 14.48 5.63 -12.65
CA LYS A 112 14.83 6.65 -13.64
C LYS A 112 14.90 8.06 -13.03
N SER A 113 14.68 8.21 -11.73
CA SER A 113 14.62 9.50 -11.05
C SER A 113 15.97 10.23 -10.94
N TYR A 114 17.08 9.52 -11.14
CA TYR A 114 18.42 10.07 -10.95
C TYR A 114 19.06 10.68 -12.22
N TRP A 115 18.46 10.50 -13.40
CA TRP A 115 18.97 11.08 -14.65
C TRP A 115 17.83 11.32 -15.66
N ARG A 116 17.85 12.51 -16.31
CA ARG A 116 17.09 12.90 -17.52
C ARG A 116 15.70 13.49 -17.22
N ALA A 117 15.51 14.81 -17.36
CA ALA A 117 15.32 15.50 -18.64
C ALA A 117 14.40 14.69 -19.57
N PRO A 118 13.29 15.27 -20.09
CA PRO A 118 12.50 14.55 -21.09
C PRO A 118 13.42 14.19 -22.26
N ASP A 119 13.43 12.92 -22.67
CA ASP A 119 13.92 12.59 -24.01
C ASP A 119 12.99 13.40 -24.95
N GLU A 120 13.54 14.42 -25.61
CA GLU A 120 12.81 15.18 -26.62
C GLU A 120 12.27 14.20 -27.67
N LYS A 121 11.11 14.52 -28.28
CA LYS A 121 10.56 13.75 -29.41
C LYS A 121 11.60 13.69 -30.53
N GLY A 122 12.43 12.64 -30.57
CA GLY A 122 13.46 12.52 -31.60
C GLY A 122 14.56 11.48 -31.37
N ASP A 123 14.81 10.99 -30.16
CA ASP A 123 15.89 10.01 -29.96
C ASP A 123 15.43 8.58 -30.27
N GLN A 124 15.94 8.04 -31.38
CA GLN A 124 15.89 6.62 -31.77
C GLN A 124 16.90 5.79 -30.96
#